data_AF-A0AAE7BYK1-F1
#
_entry.id   AF-A0AAE7BYK1-F1
#
_cell.length_a   1.000
_cell.length_b   1.000
_cell.length_c   1.000
_cell.angle_alpha   90.00
_cell.angle_beta   90.00
_cell.angle_gamma   90.00
#
_symmetry.space_group_name_H-M   'P 1'
#
loop_
_entity.id
_entity.type
_entity.pdbx_description
1 polymer ?
#
loop_
_entity_poly.entity_id
_entity_poly.type
_entity_poly.pdbx_seq_one_letter_code
_entity_poly.pdbx_strand_id
1 'polypeptide(L)'
;MYHYRTQNIFDQEIDFILRFLFEYDTPEQKQKSFKQAYTLLQQLDLASHYLLFSLVKERLPRRAKLLFAAEDYKGKKEAIEEVMHHWVGHKYRQYVA
;
A
#
# COMPACT_ATOMS: atom_id res chain seq x y z
N MET A 1 -20.00 -19.08 -17.36
CA MET A 1 -19.40 -18.45 -16.18
C MET A 1 -18.40 -17.42 -16.70
N TYR A 2 -18.71 -16.13 -16.58
CA TYR A 2 -17.85 -15.07 -17.12
C TYR A 2 -16.63 -14.92 -16.20
N HIS A 3 -15.48 -15.42 -16.66
CA HIS A 3 -14.20 -15.14 -16.02
C HIS A 3 -13.78 -13.72 -16.41
N TYR A 4 -14.04 -12.75 -15.52
CA TYR A 4 -13.47 -11.42 -15.67
C TYR A 4 -11.96 -11.54 -15.56
N ARG A 5 -11.25 -11.30 -16.67
CA ARG A 5 -9.78 -11.35 -16.81
C ARG A 5 -9.02 -10.38 -15.89
N THR A 6 -9.71 -9.61 -15.05
CA THR A 6 -9.15 -8.64 -14.10
C THR A 6 -8.65 -9.28 -12.78
N GLN A 7 -9.09 -10.49 -12.45
CA GLN A 7 -8.83 -11.16 -11.15
C GLN A 7 -7.43 -11.78 -10.96
N ASN A 8 -6.44 -11.52 -11.80
CA ASN A 8 -5.13 -12.19 -11.64
C ASN A 8 -3.92 -11.28 -11.82
N ILE A 9 -4.05 -10.15 -12.53
CA ILE A 9 -2.89 -9.33 -12.89
C ILE A 9 -2.52 -8.33 -11.80
N PHE A 10 -3.44 -7.97 -10.89
CA PHE A 10 -3.14 -7.03 -9.79
C PHE A 10 -3.30 -7.65 -8.40
N ASP A 11 -3.83 -8.88 -8.31
CA ASP A 11 -4.01 -9.58 -7.03
C ASP A 11 -2.64 -9.84 -6.38
N GLN A 12 -1.60 -10.15 -7.17
CA GLN A 12 -0.25 -10.39 -6.66
C GLN A 12 0.42 -9.09 -6.19
N GLU A 13 0.20 -8.00 -6.89
CA GLU A 13 0.74 -6.67 -6.60
C GLU A 13 0.09 -6.09 -5.34
N ILE A 14 -1.23 -6.19 -5.25
CA ILE A 14 -1.99 -5.78 -4.07
C ILE A 14 -1.58 -6.64 -2.87
N ASP A 15 -1.48 -7.97 -3.05
CA ASP A 15 -0.99 -8.86 -1.98
C ASP A 15 0.41 -8.47 -1.54
N PHE A 16 1.32 -8.20 -2.47
CA PHE A 16 2.69 -7.77 -2.14
C PHE A 16 2.69 -6.48 -1.31
N ILE A 17 1.90 -5.47 -1.70
CA ILE A 17 1.77 -4.22 -0.95
C ILE A 17 1.17 -4.49 0.45
N LEU A 18 0.15 -5.33 0.54
CA LEU A 18 -0.48 -5.67 1.82
C LEU A 18 0.47 -6.42 2.77
N ARG A 19 1.27 -7.34 2.25
CA ARG A 19 2.33 -8.01 3.03
C ARG A 19 3.37 -7.00 3.50
N PHE A 20 3.81 -6.12 2.60
CA PHE A 20 4.73 -5.05 2.95
C PHE A 20 4.18 -4.16 4.10
N LEU A 21 2.90 -3.82 4.08
CA LEU A 21 2.30 -2.93 5.10
C LEU A 21 2.05 -3.61 6.45
N PHE A 22 1.63 -4.89 6.45
CA PHE A 22 1.05 -5.51 7.65
C PHE A 22 1.81 -6.73 8.18
N GLU A 23 2.64 -7.40 7.37
CA GLU A 23 3.44 -8.51 7.88
C GLU A 23 4.65 -7.99 8.67
N TYR A 24 5.01 -8.74 9.70
CA TYR A 24 6.18 -8.45 10.51
C TYR A 24 7.44 -8.95 9.81
N ASP A 25 8.26 -8.01 9.34
CA ASP A 25 9.57 -8.26 8.74
C ASP A 25 10.64 -7.47 9.50
N THR A 26 11.91 -7.87 9.39
CA THR A 26 13.00 -7.03 9.91
C THR A 26 13.13 -5.75 9.09
N PRO A 27 13.65 -4.64 9.67
CA PRO A 27 13.87 -3.40 8.93
C PRO A 27 14.69 -3.59 7.65
N GLU A 28 15.67 -4.50 7.64
CA GLU A 28 16.49 -4.81 6.47
C GLU A 28 15.68 -5.49 5.36
N GLN A 29 14.73 -6.36 5.74
CA GLN A 29 13.82 -7.00 4.79
C GLN A 29 12.83 -5.99 4.20
N LYS A 30 12.23 -5.12 5.03
CA LYS A 30 11.39 -4.00 4.55
C LYS A 30 12.18 -3.07 3.62
N GLN A 31 13.41 -2.74 3.95
CA GLN A 31 14.23 -1.88 3.09
C GLN A 31 14.51 -2.50 1.72
N LYS A 32 14.75 -3.82 1.66
CA LYS A 32 14.96 -4.54 0.38
C LYS A 32 13.70 -4.54 -0.49
N SER A 33 12.52 -4.71 0.12
CA SER A 33 11.24 -4.78 -0.61
C SER A 33 10.60 -3.42 -0.86
N PHE A 34 11.02 -2.35 -0.18
CA PHE A 34 10.43 -1.02 -0.26
C PHE A 34 10.35 -0.49 -1.69
N LYS A 35 11.45 -0.52 -2.45
CA LYS A 35 11.48 0.02 -3.82
C LYS A 35 10.44 -0.68 -4.71
N GLN A 36 10.31 -1.99 -4.57
CA GLN A 36 9.33 -2.77 -5.30
C GLN A 36 7.91 -2.41 -4.86
N ALA A 37 7.63 -2.44 -3.55
CA ALA A 37 6.31 -2.14 -3.02
C ALA A 37 5.85 -0.73 -3.43
N TYR A 38 6.74 0.26 -3.33
CA TYR A 38 6.45 1.64 -3.70
C TYR A 38 6.20 1.77 -5.20
N THR A 39 7.02 1.12 -6.04
CA THR A 39 6.82 1.12 -7.51
C THR A 39 5.47 0.52 -7.88
N LEU A 40 5.11 -0.61 -7.27
CA LEU A 40 3.81 -1.25 -7.47
C LEU A 40 2.66 -0.32 -7.08
N LEU A 41 2.74 0.34 -5.93
CA LEU A 41 1.74 1.31 -5.49
C LEU A 41 1.54 2.45 -6.51
N GLN A 42 2.61 2.92 -7.17
CA GLN A 42 2.51 3.97 -8.20
C GLN A 42 1.92 3.46 -9.52
N GLN A 43 2.09 2.17 -9.83
CA GLN A 43 1.68 1.56 -11.10
C GLN A 43 0.24 1.04 -11.08
N LEU A 44 -0.36 0.86 -9.90
CA LEU A 44 -1.77 0.47 -9.80
C LEU A 44 -2.66 1.47 -10.53
N ASP A 45 -3.65 0.93 -11.25
CA ASP A 45 -4.71 1.74 -11.82
C ASP A 45 -5.70 2.18 -10.74
N LEU A 46 -6.58 3.12 -11.09
CA LEU A 46 -7.53 3.71 -10.16
C LEU A 46 -8.41 2.67 -9.47
N ALA A 47 -8.88 1.66 -10.21
CA ALA A 47 -9.72 0.61 -9.65
C ALA A 47 -8.94 -0.24 -8.62
N SER A 48 -7.70 -0.61 -8.94
CA SER A 48 -6.84 -1.37 -8.01
C SER A 48 -6.47 -0.57 -6.77
N HIS A 49 -6.30 0.75 -6.85
CA HIS A 49 -6.13 1.59 -5.66
C HIS A 49 -7.35 1.50 -4.73
N TYR A 50 -8.57 1.61 -5.26
CA TYR A 50 -9.77 1.50 -4.42
C TYR A 50 -9.95 0.12 -3.80
N LEU A 51 -9.56 -0.94 -4.52
CA LEU A 51 -9.50 -2.28 -3.96
C LEU A 51 -8.48 -2.35 -2.82
N LEU A 52 -7.25 -1.88 -3.04
CA LEU A 52 -6.21 -1.81 -2.02
C LEU A 52 -6.68 -1.00 -0.80
N PHE A 53 -7.30 0.16 -0.99
CA PHE A 53 -7.82 0.99 0.10
C PHE A 53 -8.87 0.26 0.93
N SER A 54 -9.74 -0.52 0.29
CA SER A 54 -10.75 -1.32 0.99
C SER A 54 -10.08 -2.39 1.87
N LEU A 55 -9.09 -3.09 1.32
CA LEU A 55 -8.34 -4.14 2.04
C LEU A 55 -7.48 -3.58 3.18
N VAL A 56 -6.80 -2.45 2.95
CA VAL A 56 -6.06 -1.71 3.99
C VAL A 56 -7.03 -1.32 5.10
N LYS A 57 -8.15 -0.67 4.75
CA LYS A 57 -9.17 -0.26 5.70
C LYS A 57 -9.62 -1.42 6.56
N GLU A 58 -9.92 -2.59 5.99
CA GLU A 58 -10.36 -3.77 6.74
C GLU A 58 -9.39 -4.19 7.84
N ARG A 59 -8.08 -4.20 7.53
CA ARG A 59 -6.99 -4.59 8.44
C ARG A 59 -6.65 -3.53 9.50
N LEU A 60 -7.05 -2.27 9.32
CA LEU A 60 -6.75 -1.21 10.27
C LEU A 60 -7.55 -1.32 11.59
N PRO A 61 -6.94 -0.97 12.73
CA PRO A 61 -7.66 -0.85 14.00
C PRO A 61 -8.70 0.28 13.94
N ARG A 62 -9.73 0.20 14.80
CA ARG A 62 -10.95 1.04 14.72
C ARG A 62 -10.69 2.53 14.53
N ARG A 63 -9.75 3.12 15.29
CA ARG A 63 -9.45 4.57 15.19
C ARG A 63 -8.79 4.93 13.85
N ALA A 64 -7.76 4.18 13.45
CA ALA A 64 -7.09 4.39 12.17
C ALA A 64 -8.03 4.15 10.98
N LYS A 65 -8.93 3.17 11.08
CA LYS A 65 -9.97 2.89 10.10
C LYS A 65 -10.91 4.08 9.87
N LEU A 66 -11.28 4.81 10.94
CA LEU A 66 -12.13 6.01 10.84
C LEU A 66 -11.39 7.16 10.15
N LEU A 67 -10.15 7.44 10.57
CA LEU A 67 -9.31 8.47 9.96
C LEU A 67 -9.07 8.17 8.48
N PHE A 68 -8.60 6.96 8.18
CA PHE A 68 -8.36 6.51 6.82
C PHE A 68 -9.61 6.54 5.96
N ALA A 69 -10.79 6.23 6.50
CA ALA A 69 -12.05 6.30 5.75
C ALA A 69 -12.44 7.73 5.38
N ALA A 70 -12.13 8.72 6.22
CA ALA A 70 -12.47 10.13 6.03
C ALA A 70 -11.66 10.82 4.91
N GLU A 71 -10.48 10.30 4.58
CA GLU A 71 -9.63 10.85 3.53
C GLU A 71 -10.27 10.77 2.13
N ASP A 72 -9.83 11.61 1.20
CA ASP A 72 -10.13 11.43 -0.22
C ASP A 72 -9.17 10.41 -0.88
N TYR A 73 -9.24 10.24 -2.20
CA TYR A 73 -8.34 9.35 -2.93
C TYR A 73 -6.86 9.67 -2.67
N LYS A 74 -6.51 10.97 -2.71
CA LYS A 74 -5.13 11.43 -2.56
C LYS A 74 -4.65 11.22 -1.13
N GLY A 75 -5.44 11.61 -0.14
CA GLY A 75 -5.11 11.43 1.28
C GLY A 75 -4.95 9.96 1.65
N LYS A 76 -5.78 9.06 1.10
CA LYS A 76 -5.61 7.60 1.31
C LYS A 76 -4.29 7.09 0.74
N LYS A 77 -3.91 7.55 -0.46
CA LYS A 77 -2.64 7.17 -1.08
C LYS A 77 -1.46 7.70 -0.28
N GLU A 78 -1.47 8.97 0.09
CA GLU A 78 -0.41 9.62 0.89
C GLU A 78 -0.25 8.96 2.26
N ALA A 79 -1.34 8.59 2.93
CA ALA A 79 -1.29 7.88 4.21
C ALA A 79 -0.59 6.51 4.09
N ILE A 80 -0.82 5.78 2.99
CA ILE A 80 -0.12 4.52 2.72
C ILE A 80 1.36 4.79 2.46
N GLU A 81 1.69 5.78 1.62
CA GLU A 81 3.09 6.15 1.30
C GLU A 81 3.86 6.56 2.56
N GLU A 82 3.24 7.35 3.44
CA GLU A 82 3.84 7.76 4.71
C GLU A 82 4.21 6.56 5.58
N VAL A 83 3.30 5.60 5.72
CA VAL A 83 3.56 4.35 6.45
C VAL A 83 4.70 3.57 5.79
N MET A 84 4.74 3.49 4.47
CA MET A 84 5.82 2.79 3.77
C MET A 84 7.18 3.45 4.02
N HIS A 85 7.24 4.78 3.99
CA HIS A 85 8.45 5.54 4.28
C HIS A 85 8.89 5.42 5.74
N HIS A 86 7.93 5.35 6.67
CA HIS A 86 8.22 5.17 8.09
C HIS A 86 9.04 3.90 8.34
N TRP A 87 8.71 2.79 7.67
CA TRP A 87 9.41 1.51 7.83
C TRP A 87 10.88 1.51 7.39
N VAL A 88 11.26 2.38 6.46
CA VAL A 88 12.64 2.44 5.94
C VAL A 88 13.48 3.50 6.67
N GLY A 89 12.85 4.25 7.58
CA GLY A 89 13.47 5.36 8.31
C GLY A 89 13.77 6.57 7.40
N HIS A 90 14.02 7.71 8.03
CA HIS A 90 14.24 9.01 7.38
C HIS A 90 15.41 9.09 6.37
N LYS A 91 16.17 8.01 6.13
CA LYS A 91 17.28 7.99 5.16
C LYS A 91 16.84 8.14 3.69
N TYR A 92 15.53 8.01 3.38
CA TYR A 92 15.01 8.12 2.01
C TYR A 92 14.19 9.39 1.71
N ARG A 93 14.14 10.38 2.62
CA ARG A 93 13.55 11.70 2.30
C ARG A 93 14.30 12.47 1.21
N GLN A 94 15.45 11.99 0.75
CA GLN A 94 16.26 12.61 -0.31
C GLN A 94 15.84 12.24 -1.75
N TYR A 95 14.84 11.38 -1.94
CA TYR A 95 14.37 10.98 -3.28
C TYR A 95 13.04 11.63 -3.70
N VAL A 96 12.56 12.61 -2.92
CA VAL A 96 11.40 13.42 -3.25
C VAL A 96 11.85 14.88 -3.25
N ALA A 97 12.55 15.27 -4.33
CA ALA A 97 12.88 16.64 -4.70
C ALA A 97 12.63 16.80 -6.19
#